data_AF-F0GJK1-F1
#
_entry.id   AF-F0GJK1-F1
#
_cell.length_a   1.000
_cell.length_b   1.000
_cell.length_c   1.000
_cell.angle_alpha   90.00
_cell.angle_beta   90.00
_cell.angle_gamma   90.00
#
_symmetry.space_group_name_H-M   'P 1'
#
loop_
_entity.id
_entity.type
_entity.pdbx_description
1 polymer ?
#
loop_
_entity_poly.entity_id
_entity_poly.type
_entity_poly.pdbx_seq_one_letter_code
_entity_poly.pdbx_strand_id
1 'polypeptide(L)' 'RHSLIDIAGSVGFADQSAFTHAFTKRFGIAPGRWRGDRH' A
#
# COMPACT_ATOMS: atom_id res chain seq x y z
N ARG A 1 -13.29 5.09 1.34
CA ARG A 1 -12.15 4.52 0.59
C ARG A 1 -10.90 5.28 0.99
N HIS A 2 -10.04 4.72 1.84
CA HIS A 2 -8.77 5.38 2.20
C HIS A 2 -7.77 5.29 1.05
N SER A 3 -7.06 6.39 0.79
CA SER A 3 -6.01 6.43 -0.21
C SER A 3 -4.79 5.64 0.28
N LEU A 4 -3.89 5.25 -0.63
CA LEU A 4 -2.65 4.56 -0.20
C LEU A 4 -1.82 5.42 0.72
N ILE A 5 -1.82 6.73 0.49
CA ILE A 5 -1.10 7.68 1.32
C ILE A 5 -1.66 7.78 2.74
N ASP A 6 -2.98 7.71 2.92
CA ASP A 6 -3.60 7.67 4.25
C ASP A 6 -3.22 6.39 5.01
N ILE A 7 -3.20 5.25 4.32
CA ILE A 7 -2.81 3.95 4.89
C ILE A 7 -1.30 3.96 5.20
N ALA A 8 -0.48 4.53 4.32
CA ALA A 8 0.94 4.68 4.53
C ALA A 8 1.22 5.49 5.81
N GLY A 9 0.57 6.64 5.95
CA GLY A 9 0.69 7.49 7.14
C GLY A 9 0.21 6.80 8.42
N SER A 10 -0.88 6.03 8.37
CA SER A 10 -1.42 5.37 9.56
C SER A 10 -0.55 4.24 10.10
N VAL A 11 0.28 3.61 9.25
CA VAL A 11 1.20 2.54 9.66
C VAL A 11 2.65 3.02 9.81
N GLY A 12 2.91 4.33 9.67
CA GLY A 12 4.20 4.96 9.95
C GLY A 12 5.13 5.15 8.75
N PHE A 13 4.64 5.05 7.52
CA PHE A 13 5.43 5.44 6.33
C PHE A 13 5.28 6.93 6.03
N ALA A 14 6.40 7.55 5.65
CA ALA A 14 6.44 8.96 5.26
C ALA A 14 5.71 9.24 3.95
N ASP A 15 5.62 8.23 3.07
CA ASP A 15 5.03 8.36 1.74
C ASP A 15 4.46 7.03 1.22
N GLN A 16 3.61 7.16 0.20
CA GLN A 16 2.98 6.03 -0.47
C GLN A 16 3.98 5.10 -1.17
N SER A 17 5.10 5.61 -1.68
CA SER A 17 6.08 4.83 -2.43
C SER A 17 6.81 3.87 -1.50
N ALA A 18 7.29 4.35 -0.35
CA ALA A 18 7.91 3.55 0.69
C ALA A 18 6.97 2.43 1.18
N PHE A 19 5.69 2.76 1.43
CA PHE A 19 4.67 1.76 1.77
C PHE A 19 4.48 0.73 0.65
N THR A 20 4.36 1.18 -0.61
CA THR A 20 4.14 0.31 -1.77
C THR A 20 5.31 -0.65 -1.98
N HIS A 21 6.55 -0.17 -1.86
CA HIS A 21 7.75 -1.00 -1.95
C HIS A 21 7.80 -2.04 -0.83
N ALA A 22 7.58 -1.63 0.43
CA ALA A 22 7.58 -2.53 1.57
C ALA A 22 6.47 -3.59 1.48
N PHE A 23 5.26 -3.17 1.10
CA PHE A 23 4.12 -4.06 0.91
C PHE A 23 4.39 -5.07 -0.21
N THR A 24 4.88 -4.61 -1.37
CA THR A 24 5.19 -5.50 -2.50
C THR A 24 6.31 -6.48 -2.14
N LYS A 25 7.34 -6.03 -1.41
CA LYS A 25 8.41 -6.91 -0.91
C LYS A 25 7.88 -7.98 0.06
N ARG A 26 6.88 -7.64 0.87
CA ARG A 26 6.32 -8.55 1.88
C ARG A 26 5.28 -9.52 1.31
N PHE A 27 4.42 -9.06 0.42
CA PHE A 27 3.26 -9.80 -0.08
C PHE A 27 3.41 -10.26 -1.54
N GLY A 28 4.45 -9.83 -2.25
CA GLY A 28 4.70 -10.16 -3.66
C GLY A 28 3.78 -9.44 -4.66
N ILE A 29 2.81 -8.66 -4.18
CA ILE A 29 1.82 -7.95 -4.99
C ILE A 29 1.69 -6.50 -4.53
N ALA A 30 1.51 -5.58 -5.47
CA ALA A 30 1.31 -4.18 -5.15
C ALA A 30 -0.06 -3.94 -4.47
N PRO A 31 -0.17 -3.05 -3.47
CA PRO A 31 -1.42 -2.79 -2.75
C PRO A 31 -2.50 -2.13 -3.62
N GLY A 32 -2.13 -1.53 -4.76
CA GLY A 32 -3.07 -1.09 -5.80
C GLY A 32 -3.73 -2.27 -6.51
N ARG A 33 -2.93 -3.28 -6.89
CA ARG A 33 -3.41 -4.52 -7.53
C ARG A 33 -4.26 -5.33 -6.56
N TRP A 34 -3.81 -5.50 -5.31
CA TRP A 34 -4.55 -6.21 -4.27
C TRP A 34 -5.93 -5.61 -3.99
N ARG A 35 -6.09 -4.28 -4.07
CA ARG A 35 -7.40 -3.63 -3.91
C ARG A 35 -8.28 -3.68 -5.16
N GLY A 36 -7.69 -3.79 -6.34
CA GLY A 36 -8.42 -3.99 -7.59
C GLY A 36 -8.92 -5.43 -7.76
N ASP A 37 -8.21 -6.41 -7.19
CA ASP A 37 -8.55 -7.83 -7.23
C ASP A 37 -9.71 -8.19 -6.28
N ARG A 38 -9.95 -7.37 -5.24
CA ARG A 38 -11.04 -7.57 -4.26
C ARG A 38 -12.40 -7.00 -4.73
N HIS A 39 -12.59 -6.80 -6.02
CA HIS A 39 -13.79 -6.20 -6.60
C HIS A 39 -14.31 -7.03 -7.76
#